data_AF-A0A916X189-F1
#
_entry.id   AF-A0A916X189-F1
#
_cell.length_a   1.000
_cell.length_b   1.000
_cell.length_c   1.000
_cell.angle_alpha   90.00
_cell.angle_beta   90.00
_cell.angle_gamma   90.00
#
_symmetry.space_group_name_H-M   'P 1'
#
loop_
_entity.id
_entity.type
_entity.pdbx_description
1 polymer ?
#
loop_
_entity_poly.entity_id
_entity_poly.type
_entity_poly.pdbx_seq_one_letter_code
_entity_poly.pdbx_strand_id
1 'polypeptide(L)'
;MATVATTPAASLRAEFARIFHDPSDTLGTLTFNAVLVFALWYLAPRALFFDLTGPEGLPYALAGWMFADVCATNILAPDRTRALLALGDRDELVRFLRAKSFALWLLVGPACAVLAVFLAVDDHDWRGVTVVMLSVTVVPFGAITLSNVIGFALPYHPRPLRWRWEQRARTKQVVVRWAILLVIPYAIYPAAAAAVVAIPLGLWRLTRHLPIGTDAKDADFILCALMVAAISMAVWIYGYRLLARWATRDTTRLRRYLENLEMG
;
A
#
# COMPACT_ATOMS: atom_id res chain seq x y z
N MET A 1 -28.07 -3.59 -7.76
CA MET A 1 -27.98 -2.15 -7.44
C MET A 1 -26.83 -2.00 -6.47
N ALA A 2 -25.73 -1.33 -6.84
CA ALA A 2 -24.59 -1.16 -5.93
C ALA A 2 -25.01 -0.17 -4.83
N THR A 3 -25.31 -0.69 -3.64
CA THR A 3 -25.59 0.13 -2.46
C THR A 3 -24.29 0.36 -1.71
N VAL A 4 -24.08 1.58 -1.23
CA VAL A 4 -22.89 1.87 -0.42
C VAL A 4 -23.19 1.58 1.03
N ALA A 5 -22.34 0.74 1.62
CA ALA A 5 -22.55 0.20 2.94
C ALA A 5 -22.56 1.31 4.00
N THR A 6 -23.53 1.26 4.91
CA THR A 6 -23.75 2.28 5.94
C THR A 6 -22.84 2.13 7.16
N THR A 7 -22.22 0.96 7.33
CA THR A 7 -21.32 0.66 8.47
C THR A 7 -19.92 0.21 8.00
N PRO A 8 -18.87 0.38 8.83
CA PRO A 8 -17.52 -0.09 8.50
C PRO A 8 -17.46 -1.61 8.25
N ALA A 9 -18.15 -2.40 9.08
CA ALA A 9 -18.17 -3.86 8.93
C ALA A 9 -18.86 -4.29 7.63
N ALA A 10 -19.97 -3.66 7.25
CA ALA A 10 -20.63 -3.93 5.98
C ALA A 10 -19.76 -3.50 4.78
N SER A 11 -19.04 -2.39 4.89
CA SER A 11 -18.10 -1.93 3.85
C SER A 11 -16.97 -2.92 3.66
N LEU A 12 -16.40 -3.42 4.75
CA LEU A 12 -15.33 -4.43 4.71
C LEU A 12 -15.83 -5.76 4.12
N ARG A 13 -17.01 -6.22 4.53
CA ARG A 13 -17.63 -7.44 3.98
C ARG A 13 -17.88 -7.30 2.48
N ALA A 14 -18.39 -6.14 2.04
CA ALA A 14 -18.60 -5.86 0.62
C ALA A 14 -17.28 -5.81 -0.16
N GLU A 15 -16.19 -5.38 0.46
CA GLU A 15 -14.87 -5.41 -0.19
C GLU A 15 -14.35 -6.84 -0.34
N PHE A 16 -14.42 -7.67 0.71
CA PHE A 16 -14.03 -9.08 0.59
C PHE A 16 -14.88 -9.83 -0.43
N ALA A 17 -16.20 -9.62 -0.43
CA ALA A 17 -17.08 -10.21 -1.44
C ALA A 17 -16.65 -9.85 -2.86
N ARG A 18 -16.24 -8.59 -3.10
CA ARG A 18 -15.70 -8.15 -4.40
C ARG A 18 -14.36 -8.82 -4.72
N ILE A 19 -13.43 -8.86 -3.77
CA ILE A 19 -12.10 -9.48 -3.95
C ILE A 19 -12.22 -10.95 -4.35
N PHE A 20 -13.18 -11.69 -3.78
CA PHE A 20 -13.40 -13.10 -4.12
C PHE A 20 -14.28 -13.30 -5.36
N HIS A 21 -15.15 -12.35 -5.69
CA HIS A 21 -15.97 -12.42 -6.91
C HIS A 21 -15.13 -12.15 -8.16
N ASP A 22 -14.23 -11.17 -8.10
CA ASP A 22 -13.25 -10.89 -9.16
C ASP A 22 -11.82 -10.99 -8.60
N PRO A 23 -11.29 -12.22 -8.47
CA PRO A 23 -9.97 -12.44 -7.90
C PRO A 23 -8.86 -11.89 -8.77
N SER A 24 -9.11 -11.68 -10.08
CA SER A 24 -8.08 -11.27 -11.03
C SER A 24 -7.51 -9.89 -10.72
N ASP A 25 -8.34 -9.00 -10.18
CA ASP A 25 -7.95 -7.64 -9.83
C ASP A 25 -6.99 -7.61 -8.63
N THR A 26 -7.46 -8.05 -7.46
CA THR A 26 -6.69 -7.93 -6.21
C THR A 26 -5.82 -9.15 -5.97
N LEU A 27 -6.40 -10.35 -5.93
CA LEU A 27 -5.63 -11.57 -5.62
C LEU A 27 -4.63 -11.90 -6.73
N GLY A 28 -4.98 -11.65 -7.99
CA GLY A 28 -4.07 -11.80 -9.13
C GLY A 28 -2.85 -10.90 -9.01
N THR A 29 -3.06 -9.61 -8.72
CA THR A 29 -1.96 -8.64 -8.52
C THR A 29 -1.09 -9.01 -7.32
N LEU A 30 -1.70 -9.41 -6.19
CA LEU A 30 -0.97 -9.86 -5.01
C LEU A 30 -0.12 -11.10 -5.29
N THR A 31 -0.71 -12.10 -5.97
CA THR A 31 -0.02 -13.34 -6.33
C THR A 31 1.12 -13.07 -7.31
N PHE A 32 0.90 -12.22 -8.31
CA PHE A 32 1.93 -11.83 -9.27
C PHE A 32 3.12 -11.17 -8.57
N ASN A 33 2.86 -10.22 -7.67
CA ASN A 33 3.91 -9.56 -6.90
C ASN A 33 4.65 -10.54 -5.97
N ALA A 34 3.92 -11.44 -5.29
CA ALA A 34 4.55 -12.45 -4.44
C ALA A 34 5.49 -13.36 -5.25
N VAL A 35 5.03 -13.89 -6.39
CA VAL A 35 5.84 -14.72 -7.29
C VAL A 35 7.06 -13.95 -7.81
N LEU A 36 6.88 -12.69 -8.18
CA LEU A 36 7.98 -11.84 -8.66
C LEU A 36 9.04 -11.63 -7.57
N VAL A 37 8.63 -11.30 -6.34
CA VAL A 37 9.56 -11.15 -5.22
C VAL A 37 10.27 -12.46 -4.94
N PHE A 38 9.58 -13.60 -4.90
CA PHE A 38 10.21 -14.91 -4.71
C PHE A 38 11.23 -15.22 -5.83
N ALA A 39 10.88 -14.93 -7.09
CA ALA A 39 11.80 -15.12 -8.20
C ALA A 39 13.05 -14.23 -8.06
N LEU A 40 12.88 -12.94 -7.74
CA LEU A 40 14.00 -12.03 -7.53
C LEU A 40 14.84 -12.42 -6.31
N TRP A 41 14.21 -12.91 -5.25
CA TRP A 41 14.90 -13.29 -4.01
C TRP A 41 15.80 -14.51 -4.16
N TYR A 42 15.37 -15.49 -4.95
CA TYR A 42 16.07 -16.77 -5.10
C TYR A 42 16.84 -16.93 -6.42
N LEU A 43 16.49 -16.18 -7.47
CA LEU A 43 17.10 -16.33 -8.81
C LEU A 43 17.98 -15.14 -9.21
N ALA A 44 17.92 -14.02 -8.48
CA ALA A 44 18.72 -12.83 -8.78
C ALA A 44 19.58 -12.40 -7.58
N PRO A 45 20.66 -11.63 -7.79
CA PRO A 45 21.42 -11.04 -6.70
C PRO A 45 20.53 -10.09 -5.87
N ARG A 46 20.24 -10.47 -4.62
CA ARG A 46 19.29 -9.76 -3.74
C ARG A 46 19.61 -8.27 -3.57
N ALA A 47 20.89 -7.93 -3.45
CA ALA A 47 21.36 -6.56 -3.26
C ALA A 47 21.02 -5.59 -4.41
N LEU A 48 20.61 -6.10 -5.58
CA LEU A 48 20.12 -5.26 -6.68
C LEU A 48 18.68 -4.77 -6.47
N PHE A 49 17.92 -5.45 -5.61
CA PHE A 49 16.47 -5.23 -5.46
C PHE A 49 16.03 -4.98 -4.01
N PHE A 50 16.82 -5.40 -3.02
CA PHE A 50 16.45 -5.38 -1.61
C PHE A 50 17.59 -4.85 -0.75
N ASP A 51 17.27 -3.93 0.17
CA ASP A 51 18.22 -3.39 1.15
C ASP A 51 18.44 -4.38 2.32
N LEU A 52 17.38 -5.06 2.74
CA LEU A 52 17.41 -6.13 3.74
C LEU A 52 17.51 -7.47 3.02
N THR A 53 18.72 -8.05 2.98
CA THR A 53 18.98 -9.31 2.25
C THR A 53 19.04 -10.54 3.16
N GLY A 54 18.99 -10.36 4.48
CA GLY A 54 18.84 -11.43 5.47
C GLY A 54 17.48 -12.13 5.33
N PRO A 55 17.29 -13.34 5.89
CA PRO A 55 16.05 -14.09 5.74
C PRO A 55 14.80 -13.32 6.22
N GLU A 56 14.93 -12.53 7.27
CA GLU A 56 13.90 -11.63 7.80
C GLU A 56 13.51 -10.52 6.81
N GLY A 57 14.36 -10.21 5.84
CA GLY A 57 14.08 -9.24 4.77
C GLY A 57 13.04 -9.73 3.76
N LEU A 58 12.85 -11.05 3.59
CA LEU A 58 11.90 -11.61 2.63
C LEU A 58 10.44 -11.21 2.91
N PRO A 59 9.88 -11.41 4.11
CA PRO A 59 8.52 -10.96 4.43
C PRO A 59 8.36 -9.44 4.31
N TYR A 60 9.41 -8.67 4.62
CA TYR A 60 9.42 -7.21 4.43
C TYR A 60 9.32 -6.84 2.94
N ALA A 61 10.14 -7.47 2.09
CA ALA A 61 10.11 -7.28 0.65
C ALA A 61 8.77 -7.69 0.04
N LEU A 62 8.23 -8.86 0.43
CA LEU A 62 6.93 -9.35 -0.02
C LEU A 62 5.82 -8.34 0.31
N ALA A 63 5.73 -7.93 1.58
CA ALA A 63 4.74 -6.95 2.02
C ALA A 63 4.88 -5.64 1.24
N GLY A 64 6.11 -5.11 1.13
CA GLY A 64 6.40 -3.85 0.44
C GLY A 64 5.92 -3.85 -1.01
N TRP A 65 6.24 -4.89 -1.77
CA TRP A 65 5.85 -5.00 -3.18
C TRP A 65 4.34 -5.23 -3.34
N MET A 66 3.76 -6.12 -2.54
CA MET A 66 2.31 -6.40 -2.57
C MET A 66 1.48 -5.15 -2.20
N PHE A 67 1.91 -4.38 -1.20
CA PHE A 67 1.24 -3.13 -0.86
C PHE A 67 1.45 -2.05 -1.91
N ALA A 68 2.67 -1.87 -2.40
CA ALA A 68 3.01 -0.82 -3.35
C ALA A 68 2.09 -0.84 -4.57
N ASP A 69 2.02 -1.97 -5.26
CA ASP A 69 1.31 -2.08 -6.53
C ASP A 69 -0.21 -1.91 -6.35
N VAL A 70 -0.80 -2.60 -5.36
CA VAL A 70 -2.26 -2.56 -5.14
C VAL A 70 -2.73 -1.17 -4.70
N CYS A 71 -1.93 -0.45 -3.90
CA CYS A 71 -2.26 0.91 -3.47
C CYS A 71 -2.20 1.93 -4.61
N ALA A 72 -1.47 1.67 -5.68
CA ALA A 72 -1.38 2.60 -6.80
C ALA A 72 -2.36 2.27 -7.92
N THR A 73 -2.61 0.99 -8.20
CA THR A 73 -3.32 0.57 -9.42
C THR A 73 -4.75 0.11 -9.18
N ASN A 74 -5.16 -0.19 -7.94
CA ASN A 74 -6.39 -0.95 -7.68
C ASN A 74 -7.38 -0.31 -6.68
N ILE A 75 -7.35 1.02 -6.56
CA ILE A 75 -8.22 1.72 -5.60
C ILE A 75 -9.56 2.15 -6.20
N LEU A 76 -9.54 2.81 -7.36
CA LEU A 76 -10.74 3.48 -7.90
C LEU A 76 -11.28 2.79 -9.14
N ALA A 77 -10.48 2.66 -10.18
CA ALA A 77 -10.95 2.29 -11.51
C ALA A 77 -11.43 0.83 -11.64
N PRO A 78 -10.78 -0.18 -11.04
CA PRO A 78 -11.31 -1.55 -11.02
C PRO A 78 -12.67 -1.67 -10.31
N ASP A 79 -12.99 -0.72 -9.43
CA ASP A 79 -14.25 -0.67 -8.68
C ASP A 79 -15.00 0.64 -8.94
N ARG A 80 -14.99 1.06 -10.21
CA ARG A 80 -15.48 2.37 -10.67
C ARG A 80 -16.90 2.68 -10.19
N THR A 81 -17.79 1.71 -10.17
CA THR A 81 -19.19 1.93 -9.85
C THR A 81 -19.35 2.35 -8.39
N ARG A 82 -18.69 1.64 -7.45
CA ARG A 82 -18.71 2.04 -6.03
C ARG A 82 -17.87 3.27 -5.78
N ALA A 83 -16.75 3.45 -6.51
CA ALA A 83 -15.93 4.65 -6.42
C ALA A 83 -16.69 5.91 -6.85
N LEU A 84 -17.46 5.86 -7.95
CA LEU A 84 -18.27 6.98 -8.45
C LEU A 84 -19.40 7.36 -7.50
N LEU A 85 -20.03 6.38 -6.85
CA LEU A 85 -21.03 6.61 -5.80
C LEU A 85 -20.38 7.28 -4.59
N ALA A 86 -19.28 6.72 -4.10
CA ALA A 86 -18.56 7.22 -2.93
C ALA A 86 -17.98 8.63 -3.15
N LEU A 87 -17.61 9.01 -4.39
CA LEU A 87 -17.18 10.37 -4.70
C LEU A 87 -18.25 11.45 -4.46
N GLY A 88 -19.53 11.06 -4.37
CA GLY A 88 -20.64 11.97 -4.08
C GLY A 88 -20.73 12.41 -2.61
N ASP A 89 -20.17 11.63 -1.68
CA ASP A 89 -20.21 11.90 -0.24
C ASP A 89 -18.84 11.64 0.39
N ARG A 90 -18.33 12.64 1.11
CA ARG A 90 -17.00 12.57 1.71
C ARG A 90 -16.85 11.45 2.75
N ASP A 91 -17.84 11.24 3.61
CA ASP A 91 -17.77 10.21 4.64
C ASP A 91 -17.91 8.82 4.03
N GLU A 92 -18.68 8.72 2.95
CA GLU A 92 -18.77 7.52 2.14
C GLU A 92 -17.43 7.16 1.48
N LEU A 93 -16.75 8.14 0.89
CA LEU A 93 -15.40 7.97 0.33
C LEU A 93 -14.39 7.52 1.39
N VAL A 94 -14.44 8.10 2.60
CA VAL A 94 -13.56 7.67 3.71
C VAL A 94 -13.83 6.20 4.08
N ARG A 95 -15.10 5.80 4.21
CA ARG A 95 -15.47 4.40 4.52
C ARG A 95 -15.00 3.45 3.41
N PHE A 96 -15.23 3.82 2.16
CA PHE A 96 -14.80 3.07 0.98
C PHE A 96 -13.28 2.83 0.97
N LEU A 97 -12.48 3.90 1.11
CA LEU A 97 -11.02 3.81 1.08
C LEU A 97 -10.44 3.01 2.26
N ARG A 98 -11.02 3.18 3.46
CA ARG A 98 -10.63 2.40 4.65
C ARG A 98 -10.95 0.93 4.47
N ALA A 99 -12.12 0.59 3.94
CA ALA A 99 -12.49 -0.81 3.69
C ALA A 99 -11.52 -1.47 2.70
N LYS A 100 -11.20 -0.82 1.58
CA LYS A 100 -10.20 -1.31 0.61
C LYS A 100 -8.84 -1.57 1.23
N SER A 101 -8.34 -0.55 1.93
CA SER A 101 -6.99 -0.60 2.49
C SER A 101 -6.88 -1.58 3.65
N PHE A 102 -7.94 -1.73 4.44
CA PHE A 102 -7.98 -2.68 5.55
C PHE A 102 -8.15 -4.11 5.07
N ALA A 103 -8.97 -4.35 4.02
CA ALA A 103 -9.05 -5.65 3.37
C ALA A 103 -7.69 -6.08 2.81
N LEU A 104 -6.98 -5.16 2.12
CA LEU A 104 -5.62 -5.40 1.64
C LEU A 104 -4.66 -5.73 2.79
N TRP A 105 -4.69 -4.94 3.88
CA TRP A 105 -3.88 -5.20 5.06
C TRP A 105 -4.16 -6.58 5.67
N LEU A 106 -5.43 -6.98 5.78
CA LEU A 106 -5.82 -8.30 6.30
C LEU A 106 -5.30 -9.46 5.44
N LEU A 107 -5.13 -9.26 4.13
CA LEU A 107 -4.58 -10.28 3.24
C LEU A 107 -3.06 -10.38 3.33
N VAL A 108 -2.37 -9.24 3.39
CA VAL A 108 -0.90 -9.18 3.25
C VAL A 108 -0.19 -9.18 4.61
N GLY A 109 -0.64 -8.32 5.54
CA GLY A 109 0.02 -8.07 6.83
C GLY A 109 0.14 -9.34 7.69
N PRO A 110 -0.97 -10.02 8.02
CA PRO A 110 -0.93 -11.27 8.78
C PRO A 110 -0.11 -12.37 8.11
N ALA A 111 -0.23 -12.54 6.79
CA ALA A 111 0.52 -13.55 6.05
C ALA A 111 2.04 -13.31 6.13
N CYS A 112 2.47 -12.06 5.92
CA CYS A 112 3.89 -11.69 6.02
C CYS A 112 4.40 -11.74 7.47
N ALA A 113 3.55 -11.42 8.45
CA ALA A 113 3.91 -11.54 9.87
C ALA A 113 4.12 -13.00 10.29
N VAL A 114 3.24 -13.91 9.86
CA VAL A 114 3.41 -15.36 10.10
C VAL A 114 4.69 -15.86 9.42
N LEU A 115 4.96 -15.44 8.18
CA LEU A 115 6.19 -15.78 7.49
C LEU A 115 7.44 -15.25 8.24
N ALA A 116 7.40 -14.03 8.76
CA ALA A 116 8.49 -13.47 9.56
C ALA A 116 8.76 -14.29 10.82
N VAL A 117 7.70 -14.68 11.55
CA VAL A 117 7.83 -15.55 12.73
C VAL A 117 8.37 -16.92 12.35
N PHE A 118 7.94 -17.49 11.23
CA PHE A 118 8.43 -18.79 10.77
C PHE A 118 9.93 -18.76 10.48
N LEU A 119 10.42 -17.70 9.82
CA LEU A 119 11.85 -17.52 9.54
C LEU A 119 12.66 -17.19 10.80
N ALA A 120 12.05 -16.50 11.78
CA ALA A 120 12.65 -16.20 13.08
C ALA A 120 13.10 -17.43 13.86
N VAL A 121 12.34 -18.53 13.74
CA VAL A 121 12.59 -19.77 14.48
C VAL A 121 13.94 -20.39 14.07
N ASP A 122 14.36 -20.19 12.82
CA ASP A 122 15.63 -20.71 12.30
C ASP A 122 16.81 -19.83 12.71
N ASP A 123 16.70 -18.51 12.50
CA ASP A 123 17.82 -17.57 12.69
C ASP A 123 18.01 -17.06 14.14
N HIS A 124 17.06 -17.30 15.04
CA HIS A 124 17.09 -16.85 16.45
C HIS A 124 17.22 -15.32 16.68
N ASP A 125 17.09 -14.48 15.64
CA ASP A 125 17.08 -13.01 15.75
C ASP A 125 15.67 -12.45 16.00
N TRP A 126 15.25 -12.53 17.26
CA TRP A 126 13.95 -12.00 17.69
C TRP A 126 13.82 -10.48 17.57
N ARG A 127 14.93 -9.73 17.57
CA ARG A 127 14.90 -8.27 17.46
C ARG A 127 14.64 -7.85 16.02
N GLY A 128 15.38 -8.41 15.06
CA GLY A 128 15.15 -8.20 13.63
C GLY A 128 13.73 -8.58 13.24
N VAL A 129 13.24 -9.72 13.73
CA VAL A 129 11.87 -10.18 13.49
C VAL A 129 10.83 -9.24 14.06
N THR A 130 11.04 -8.68 15.25
CA THR A 130 10.12 -7.69 15.82
C THR A 130 10.06 -6.43 14.96
N VAL A 131 11.20 -5.95 14.46
CA VAL A 131 11.26 -4.82 13.53
C VAL A 131 10.47 -5.12 12.25
N VAL A 132 10.67 -6.31 11.68
CA VAL A 132 9.96 -6.75 10.47
C VAL A 132 8.46 -6.87 10.74
N MET A 133 8.05 -7.49 11.84
CA MET A 133 6.64 -7.61 12.22
C MET A 133 5.97 -6.24 12.35
N LEU A 134 6.60 -5.29 13.04
CA LEU A 134 6.10 -3.91 13.12
C LEU A 134 6.04 -3.25 11.75
N SER A 135 7.03 -3.49 10.91
CA SER A 135 7.10 -2.94 9.56
C SER A 135 6.04 -3.49 8.61
N VAL A 136 5.62 -4.75 8.76
CA VAL A 136 4.60 -5.37 7.89
C VAL A 136 3.17 -5.30 8.47
N THR A 137 3.01 -5.01 9.77
CA THR A 137 1.69 -4.94 10.42
C THR A 137 1.29 -3.53 10.83
N VAL A 138 2.23 -2.69 11.28
CA VAL A 138 1.91 -1.37 11.86
C VAL A 138 2.16 -0.25 10.85
N VAL A 139 3.35 -0.20 10.24
CA VAL A 139 3.71 0.83 9.26
C VAL A 139 2.75 0.92 8.06
N PRO A 140 2.16 -0.18 7.54
CA PRO A 140 1.30 -0.10 6.37
C PRO A 140 0.03 0.73 6.59
N PHE A 141 -0.49 0.87 7.81
CA PHE A 141 -1.63 1.75 8.07
C PHE A 141 -1.33 3.20 7.63
N GLY A 142 -0.19 3.75 8.00
CA GLY A 142 0.24 5.07 7.53
C GLY A 142 0.63 5.05 6.06
N ALA A 143 1.47 4.08 5.65
CA ALA A 143 2.07 4.05 4.32
C ALA A 143 1.04 3.86 3.20
N ILE A 144 0.09 2.94 3.37
CA ILE A 144 -1.02 2.72 2.42
C ILE A 144 -1.83 4.01 2.28
N THR A 145 -2.21 4.63 3.41
CA THR A 145 -3.02 5.85 3.40
C THR A 145 -2.38 6.99 2.59
N LEU A 146 -1.06 7.18 2.74
CA LEU A 146 -0.31 8.18 1.98
C LEU A 146 -0.16 7.78 0.50
N SER A 147 0.09 6.51 0.23
CA SER A 147 0.28 5.98 -1.13
C SER A 147 -0.99 6.06 -1.97
N ASN A 148 -2.16 5.96 -1.33
CA ASN A 148 -3.46 6.05 -1.99
C ASN A 148 -3.69 7.38 -2.71
N VAL A 149 -2.92 8.44 -2.39
CA VAL A 149 -2.91 9.70 -3.14
C VAL A 149 -2.65 9.46 -4.63
N ILE A 150 -1.80 8.50 -4.98
CA ILE A 150 -1.47 8.16 -6.38
C ILE A 150 -2.70 7.61 -7.11
N GLY A 151 -3.52 6.78 -6.47
CA GLY A 151 -4.74 6.25 -7.06
C GLY A 151 -5.74 7.35 -7.49
N PHE A 152 -5.69 8.52 -6.85
CA PHE A 152 -6.48 9.70 -7.21
C PHE A 152 -5.74 10.63 -8.18
N ALA A 153 -4.44 10.82 -8.02
CA ALA A 153 -3.65 11.69 -8.91
C ALA A 153 -3.52 11.10 -10.32
N LEU A 154 -3.37 9.77 -10.40
CA LEU A 154 -3.11 8.98 -11.60
C LEU A 154 -4.00 7.72 -11.61
N PRO A 155 -5.33 7.84 -11.68
CA PRO A 155 -6.23 6.69 -11.71
C PRO A 155 -5.91 5.78 -12.91
N TYR A 156 -6.08 4.47 -12.78
CA TYR A 156 -5.63 3.52 -13.80
C TYR A 156 -6.71 2.51 -14.21
N HIS A 157 -7.05 2.47 -15.50
CA HIS A 157 -7.93 1.42 -16.02
C HIS A 157 -7.09 0.19 -16.38
N PRO A 158 -7.32 -0.98 -15.75
CA PRO A 158 -6.59 -2.19 -16.13
C PRO A 158 -6.91 -2.56 -17.58
N ARG A 159 -5.86 -2.67 -18.40
CA ARG A 159 -5.94 -3.02 -19.83
C ARG A 159 -4.98 -4.17 -20.14
N PRO A 160 -5.36 -5.11 -21.02
CA PRO A 160 -4.46 -6.19 -21.41
C PRO A 160 -3.26 -5.65 -22.19
N LEU A 161 -2.11 -6.35 -22.11
CA LEU A 161 -0.89 -5.98 -22.84
C LEU A 161 -1.11 -5.89 -24.35
N ARG A 162 -1.94 -6.78 -24.90
CA ARG A 162 -2.31 -6.79 -26.33
C ARG A 162 -2.92 -5.45 -26.77
N TRP A 163 -3.85 -4.92 -25.98
CA TRP A 163 -4.42 -3.59 -26.25
C TRP A 163 -3.31 -2.55 -26.20
N ARG A 164 -2.50 -2.50 -25.14
CA ARG A 164 -1.41 -1.50 -25.07
C ARG A 164 -0.47 -1.53 -26.29
N TRP A 165 -0.21 -2.71 -26.84
CA TRP A 165 0.60 -2.89 -28.05
C TRP A 165 -0.08 -2.37 -29.33
N GLU A 166 -1.38 -2.63 -29.48
CA GLU A 166 -2.20 -2.13 -30.58
C GLU A 166 -2.29 -0.59 -30.55
N GLN A 167 -2.47 0.00 -29.36
CA GLN A 167 -2.55 1.46 -29.17
C GLN A 167 -1.20 2.16 -28.96
N ARG A 168 -0.05 1.49 -29.21
CA ARG A 168 1.30 2.04 -28.96
C ARG A 168 1.60 3.38 -29.64
N ALA A 169 0.91 3.69 -30.75
CA ALA A 169 1.02 4.97 -31.45
C ALA A 169 0.62 6.17 -30.57
N ARG A 170 -0.20 5.95 -29.53
CA ARG A 170 -0.55 6.96 -28.51
C ARG A 170 0.49 6.96 -27.38
N THR A 171 1.76 7.12 -27.74
CA THR A 171 2.92 6.90 -26.84
C THR A 171 2.80 7.62 -25.50
N LYS A 172 2.39 8.90 -25.48
CA LYS A 172 2.28 9.68 -24.24
C LYS A 172 1.17 9.18 -23.30
N GLN A 173 0.00 8.85 -23.85
CA GLN A 173 -1.17 8.46 -23.06
C GLN A 173 -1.05 7.02 -22.56
N VAL A 174 -0.57 6.12 -23.42
CA VAL A 174 -0.55 4.68 -23.13
C VAL A 174 0.80 4.25 -22.59
N VAL A 175 1.91 4.51 -23.30
CA VAL A 175 3.23 3.96 -22.94
C VAL A 175 3.86 4.70 -21.77
N VAL A 176 3.95 6.03 -21.85
CA VAL A 176 4.60 6.85 -20.80
C VAL A 176 3.81 6.74 -19.49
N ARG A 177 2.48 6.89 -19.54
CA ARG A 177 1.63 6.73 -18.35
C ARG A 177 1.76 5.33 -17.75
N TRP A 178 1.76 4.29 -18.58
CA TRP A 178 1.91 2.92 -18.10
C TRP A 178 3.28 2.68 -17.46
N ALA A 179 4.36 3.17 -18.07
CA ALA A 179 5.71 3.08 -17.50
C ALA A 179 5.81 3.82 -16.16
N ILE A 180 5.21 5.02 -16.08
CA ILE A 180 5.10 5.79 -14.84
C ILE A 180 4.36 4.97 -13.77
N LEU A 181 3.21 4.39 -14.11
CA LEU A 181 2.40 3.59 -13.19
C LEU A 181 3.05 2.26 -12.82
N LEU A 182 4.03 1.78 -13.60
CA LEU A 182 4.81 0.60 -13.29
C LEU A 182 5.90 0.89 -12.25
N VAL A 183 6.44 2.12 -12.22
CA VAL A 183 7.58 2.47 -11.35
C VAL A 183 7.17 3.28 -10.12
N ILE A 184 6.28 4.27 -10.28
CA ILE A 184 5.82 5.15 -9.20
C ILE A 184 5.37 4.39 -7.94
N PRO A 185 4.59 3.29 -8.02
CA PRO A 185 4.10 2.61 -6.82
C PRO A 185 5.25 2.15 -5.91
N TYR A 186 6.30 1.60 -6.52
CA TYR A 186 7.50 1.09 -5.85
C TYR A 186 8.44 2.19 -5.35
N ALA A 187 8.23 3.44 -5.77
CA ALA A 187 8.92 4.59 -5.17
C ALA A 187 8.10 5.21 -4.04
N ILE A 188 6.80 5.39 -4.25
CA ILE A 188 5.93 6.13 -3.34
C ILE A 188 5.63 5.33 -2.07
N TYR A 189 5.35 4.04 -2.17
CA TYR A 189 5.05 3.24 -0.98
C TYR A 189 6.26 3.15 -0.03
N PRO A 190 7.48 2.81 -0.50
CA PRO A 190 8.66 2.84 0.37
C PRO A 190 8.95 4.23 0.93
N ALA A 191 8.79 5.31 0.13
CA ALA A 191 8.95 6.67 0.64
C ALA A 191 7.92 7.01 1.73
N ALA A 192 6.67 6.58 1.57
CA ALA A 192 5.62 6.76 2.57
C ALA A 192 5.90 5.96 3.85
N ALA A 193 6.35 4.70 3.72
CA ALA A 193 6.77 3.89 4.86
C ALA A 193 7.96 4.51 5.60
N ALA A 194 8.97 4.96 4.85
CA ALA A 194 10.12 5.67 5.39
C ALA A 194 9.71 6.95 6.11
N ALA A 195 8.77 7.74 5.56
CA ALA A 195 8.27 8.95 6.22
C ALA A 195 7.58 8.65 7.57
N VAL A 196 6.77 7.58 7.62
CA VAL A 196 6.10 7.14 8.86
C VAL A 196 7.11 6.77 9.95
N VAL A 197 8.26 6.19 9.58
CA VAL A 197 9.31 5.76 10.51
C VAL A 197 10.32 6.87 10.82
N ALA A 198 10.64 7.73 9.84
CA ALA A 198 11.64 8.80 9.98
C ALA A 198 11.19 9.89 10.94
N ILE A 199 9.89 10.23 10.98
CA ILE A 199 9.35 11.23 11.92
C ILE A 199 9.63 10.83 13.39
N PRO A 200 9.22 9.64 13.87
CA PRO A 200 9.48 9.26 15.25
C PRO A 200 10.97 9.05 15.54
N LEU A 201 11.76 8.54 14.59
CA LEU A 201 13.22 8.48 14.74
C LEU A 201 13.86 9.86 14.88
N GLY A 202 13.40 10.84 14.08
CA GLY A 202 13.86 12.22 14.15
C GLY A 202 13.50 12.88 15.48
N LEU A 203 12.25 12.74 15.93
CA LEU A 203 11.80 13.23 17.23
C LEU A 203 12.59 12.59 18.39
N TRP A 204 12.84 11.29 18.34
CA TRP A 204 13.64 10.59 19.34
C TRP A 204 15.09 11.08 19.35
N ARG A 205 15.73 11.26 18.17
CA ARG A 205 17.09 11.81 18.07
C ARG A 205 17.21 13.24 18.60
N LEU A 206 16.23 14.09 18.28
CA LEU A 206 16.22 15.49 18.73
C LEU A 206 16.04 15.61 20.26
N THR A 207 15.29 14.70 20.87
CA THR A 207 14.98 14.74 22.31
C THR A 207 16.03 14.05 23.19
N ARG A 208 16.80 13.10 22.66
CA ARG A 208 17.75 12.29 23.46
C ARG A 208 19.24 12.56 23.19
N HIS A 209 19.60 13.40 22.21
CA HIS A 209 20.99 13.77 21.87
C HIS A 209 21.96 12.59 21.75
N LEU A 210 21.52 11.43 21.23
CA LEU A 210 22.39 10.26 21.09
C LEU A 210 23.37 10.40 19.89
N PRO A 211 24.65 10.04 20.05
CA PRO A 211 25.60 9.92 18.95
C PRO A 211 25.12 8.90 17.89
N ILE A 212 25.54 9.10 16.64
CA ILE A 212 25.28 8.15 15.55
C ILE A 212 26.03 6.84 15.88
N GLY A 213 25.33 5.71 15.91
CA GLY A 213 25.93 4.36 16.05
C GLY A 213 25.85 3.71 17.43
N THR A 214 25.19 4.32 18.41
CA THR A 214 24.91 3.66 19.70
C THR A 214 23.68 2.75 19.60
N ASP A 215 23.82 1.49 20.02
CA ASP A 215 22.70 0.57 20.13
C ASP A 215 21.62 1.13 21.06
N ALA A 216 20.40 1.23 20.52
CA ALA A 216 19.25 1.64 21.30
C ALA A 216 18.98 0.59 22.38
N LYS A 217 18.86 1.02 23.64
CA LYS A 217 18.40 0.18 24.75
C LYS A 217 16.97 -0.29 24.46
N ASP A 218 16.56 -1.42 25.02
CA ASP A 218 15.23 -2.01 24.76
C ASP A 218 14.07 -1.03 25.05
N ALA A 219 14.19 -0.21 26.08
CA ALA A 219 13.21 0.83 26.40
C ALA A 219 13.08 1.90 25.31
N ASP A 220 14.18 2.29 24.68
CA ASP A 220 14.19 3.27 23.58
C ASP A 220 13.59 2.67 22.30
N PHE A 221 13.88 1.39 22.05
CA PHE A 221 13.27 0.64 20.95
C PHE A 221 11.74 0.57 21.11
N ILE A 222 11.26 0.18 22.29
CA ILE A 222 9.82 0.10 22.58
C ILE A 222 9.16 1.48 22.41
N LEU A 223 9.76 2.54 22.94
CA LEU A 223 9.23 3.89 22.80
C LEU A 223 9.14 4.30 21.31
N CYS A 224 10.18 4.04 20.53
CA CYS A 224 10.18 4.32 19.10
C CYS A 224 9.08 3.53 18.37
N ALA A 225 8.93 2.24 18.66
CA ALA A 225 7.87 1.40 18.11
C ALA A 225 6.47 1.93 18.44
N LEU A 226 6.23 2.36 19.68
CA LEU A 226 4.97 2.97 20.09
C LEU A 226 4.70 4.29 19.36
N MET A 227 5.73 5.12 19.14
CA MET A 227 5.58 6.36 18.36
C MET A 227 5.28 6.07 16.89
N VAL A 228 5.94 5.09 16.28
CA VAL A 228 5.63 4.62 14.91
C VAL A 228 4.17 4.16 14.82
N ALA A 229 3.71 3.37 15.80
CA ALA A 229 2.31 2.94 15.85
C ALA A 229 1.35 4.12 15.97
N ALA A 230 1.63 5.07 16.87
CA ALA A 230 0.80 6.25 17.07
C ALA A 230 0.72 7.12 15.80
N ILE A 231 1.85 7.36 15.13
CA ILE A 231 1.91 8.15 13.90
C ILE A 231 1.21 7.42 12.75
N SER A 232 1.47 6.13 12.58
CA SER A 232 0.83 5.31 11.56
C SER A 232 -0.70 5.32 11.71
N MET A 233 -1.19 5.18 12.94
CA MET A 233 -2.62 5.25 13.25
C MET A 233 -3.20 6.67 13.08
N ALA A 234 -2.46 7.72 13.47
CA ALA A 234 -2.89 9.09 13.24
C ALA A 234 -3.03 9.38 11.73
N VAL A 235 -2.03 8.98 10.93
CA VAL A 235 -2.08 9.10 9.47
C VAL A 235 -3.25 8.30 8.90
N TRP A 236 -3.53 7.09 9.37
CA TRP A 236 -4.72 6.34 8.96
C TRP A 236 -6.05 7.05 9.31
N ILE A 237 -6.16 7.61 10.52
CA ILE A 237 -7.39 8.25 10.99
C ILE A 237 -7.64 9.55 10.22
N TYR A 238 -6.63 10.42 10.12
CA TYR A 238 -6.77 11.76 9.55
C TYR A 238 -6.46 11.81 8.04
N GLY A 239 -5.56 10.98 7.55
CA GLY A 239 -5.11 10.96 6.15
C GLY A 239 -6.25 10.67 5.19
N TYR A 240 -7.10 9.66 5.44
CA TYR A 240 -8.27 9.44 4.58
C TYR A 240 -9.25 10.61 4.58
N ARG A 241 -9.42 11.29 5.73
CA ARG A 241 -10.28 12.46 5.82
C ARG A 241 -9.74 13.60 4.97
N LEU A 242 -8.42 13.80 4.93
CA LEU A 242 -7.76 14.81 4.11
C LEU A 242 -7.79 14.43 2.62
N LEU A 243 -7.48 13.17 2.30
CA LEU A 243 -7.53 12.63 0.95
C LEU A 243 -8.93 12.75 0.36
N ALA A 244 -9.97 12.41 1.14
CA ALA A 244 -11.35 12.58 0.71
C ALA A 244 -11.73 14.04 0.53
N ARG A 245 -11.29 14.97 1.40
CA ARG A 245 -11.51 16.43 1.20
C ARG A 245 -10.92 16.90 -0.13
N TRP A 246 -9.71 16.45 -0.42
CA TRP A 246 -9.01 16.83 -1.65
C TRP A 246 -9.69 16.23 -2.87
N ALA A 247 -10.03 14.94 -2.85
CA ALA A 247 -10.73 14.27 -3.94
C ALA A 247 -12.10 14.89 -4.24
N THR A 248 -12.86 15.28 -3.20
CA THR A 248 -14.18 15.92 -3.36
C THR A 248 -14.10 17.37 -3.85
N ARG A 249 -12.91 17.99 -3.81
CA ARG A 249 -12.70 19.36 -4.35
C ARG A 249 -12.52 19.38 -5.87
N ASP A 250 -11.95 18.32 -6.44
CA ASP A 250 -11.75 18.16 -7.90
C ASP A 250 -12.44 16.89 -8.44
N THR A 251 -13.71 16.72 -8.04
CA THR A 251 -14.49 15.53 -8.41
C THR A 251 -14.71 15.44 -9.92
N THR A 252 -14.77 16.58 -10.63
CA THR A 252 -15.08 16.63 -12.07
C THR A 252 -14.03 15.89 -12.90
N ARG A 253 -12.74 16.07 -12.60
CA ARG A 253 -11.66 15.37 -13.31
C ARG A 253 -11.73 13.86 -13.06
N LEU A 254 -11.88 13.45 -11.80
CA LEU A 254 -11.95 12.04 -11.40
C LEU A 254 -13.16 11.34 -12.01
N ARG A 255 -14.35 11.97 -11.91
CA ARG A 255 -15.58 11.43 -12.47
C ARG A 255 -15.47 11.25 -13.99
N ARG A 256 -14.99 12.28 -14.71
CA ARG A 256 -14.77 12.20 -16.16
C ARG A 256 -13.84 11.04 -16.54
N TYR A 257 -12.77 10.84 -15.78
CA TYR A 257 -11.83 9.73 -16.01
C TYR A 257 -12.44 8.36 -15.75
N LEU A 258 -13.18 8.21 -14.65
CA LEU A 258 -13.80 6.94 -14.26
C LEU A 258 -14.97 6.56 -15.18
N GLU A 259 -15.68 7.55 -15.73
CA GLU A 259 -16.77 7.35 -16.70
C GLU A 259 -16.25 7.01 -18.11
N ASN A 260 -15.14 7.62 -18.53
CA ASN A 260 -14.59 7.41 -19.86
C ASN A 260 -13.48 6.34 -19.86
N LEU A 261 -13.86 5.14 -20.29
CA LEU A 261 -12.97 3.99 -20.45
C LEU A 261 -11.82 4.20 -21.44
N GLU A 262 -11.96 5.10 -22.42
CA GLU A 262 -10.98 5.29 -23.49
C GLU A 262 -9.80 6.19 -23.09
N MET A 263 -9.86 6.83 -21.92
CA MET A 263 -8.80 7.71 -21.41
C MET A 263 -7.66 6.97 -20.67
N GLY A 264 -7.70 5.63 -20.64
CA GLY A 264 -6.72 4.76 -20.01
C GLY A 264 -5.37 4.69 -20.72
#